data_AF-A0A0N1IH16-F1
#
_entry.id   AF-A0A0N1IH16-F1
#
_cell.length_a   1.000
_cell.length_b   1.000
_cell.length_c   1.000
_cell.angle_alpha   90.00
_cell.angle_beta   90.00
_cell.angle_gamma   90.00
#
_symmetry.space_group_name_H-M   'P 1'
#
loop_
_entity.id
_entity.type
_entity.pdbx_description
1 polymer ?
#
loop_
_entity_poly.entity_id
_entity_poly.type
_entity_poly.pdbx_seq_one_letter_code
_entity_poly.pdbx_strand_id
1 'polypeptide(L)'
;MILVDGYYFTRHAASGGKMRYRCCKYNIGCTACLYTLLDDSAVVLRPTFFTTEIGARIMKLRGYCYTRHSVCSSRVKWLCVENRTNDCHAIVVTIGYTMVDRQNKHTHPPNLT
;
A
#
# COMPACT_ATOMS: atom_id res chain seq x y z
N MET A 1 -1.19 -1.25 -21.50
CA MET A 1 -0.01 -0.84 -20.71
C MET A 1 -0.36 0.49 -20.07
N ILE A 2 0.00 0.73 -18.81
CA ILE A 2 -0.33 1.97 -18.07
C ILE A 2 0.95 2.64 -17.57
N LEU A 3 1.02 3.97 -17.60
CA LEU A 3 2.13 4.78 -17.11
C LEU A 3 1.75 5.39 -15.76
N VAL A 4 2.55 5.12 -14.72
CA VAL A 4 2.35 5.65 -13.37
C VAL A 4 3.69 6.08 -12.81
N ASP A 5 3.81 7.34 -12.39
CA ASP A 5 5.04 7.96 -11.87
C ASP A 5 6.29 7.73 -12.75
N GLY A 6 6.12 7.72 -14.09
CA GLY A 6 7.22 7.45 -15.02
C GLY A 6 7.59 5.97 -15.21
N TYR A 7 6.81 5.04 -14.64
CA TYR A 7 7.01 3.59 -14.80
C TYR A 7 5.86 2.94 -15.57
N TYR A 8 6.20 2.03 -16.49
CA TYR A 8 5.22 1.29 -17.29
C TYR A 8 4.82 -0.03 -16.62
N PHE A 9 3.51 -0.29 -16.60
CA PHE A 9 2.94 -1.52 -16.08
C PHE A 9 2.08 -2.25 -17.13
N THR A 10 2.22 -3.57 -17.18
CA THR A 10 1.49 -4.47 -18.08
C THR A 10 0.46 -5.25 -17.30
N ARG A 11 -0.69 -5.52 -17.94
CA ARG A 11 -1.77 -6.30 -17.35
C ARG A 11 -1.28 -7.72 -17.07
N HIS A 12 -1.59 -8.24 -15.89
CA HIS A 12 -1.19 -9.57 -15.48
C HIS A 12 -2.38 -10.51 -15.24
N ALA A 13 -3.27 -10.18 -14.30
CA ALA A 13 -4.37 -11.08 -13.92
C ALA A 13 -5.50 -10.34 -13.20
N ALA A 14 -6.75 -10.73 -13.43
CA ALA A 14 -7.91 -10.29 -12.66
C ALA A 14 -8.23 -11.30 -11.55
N SER A 15 -8.58 -10.81 -10.35
CA SER A 15 -9.04 -11.67 -9.25
C SER A 15 -9.79 -10.85 -8.21
N GLY A 16 -10.99 -11.27 -7.80
CA GLY A 16 -11.75 -10.67 -6.70
C GLY A 16 -12.04 -9.17 -6.90
N GLY A 17 -12.59 -8.79 -8.05
CA GLY A 17 -13.01 -7.41 -8.33
C GLY A 17 -11.88 -6.42 -8.65
N LYS A 18 -10.64 -6.90 -8.82
CA LYS A 18 -9.46 -6.08 -9.11
C LYS A 18 -8.62 -6.67 -10.24
N MET A 19 -7.98 -5.80 -11.02
CA MET A 19 -7.01 -6.15 -12.05
C MET A 19 -5.59 -5.88 -11.58
N ARG A 20 -4.73 -6.90 -11.57
CA ARG A 20 -3.29 -6.77 -11.29
C ARG A 20 -2.53 -6.38 -12.54
N TYR A 21 -1.63 -5.41 -12.40
CA TYR A 21 -0.60 -5.07 -13.38
C TYR A 21 0.78 -5.28 -12.76
N ARG A 22 1.77 -5.68 -13.56
CA ARG A 22 3.18 -5.83 -13.16
C ARG A 22 4.05 -4.81 -13.89
N CYS A 23 5.13 -4.35 -13.27
CA CYS A 23 6.10 -3.50 -13.95
C CYS A 23 6.68 -4.21 -15.18
N CYS A 24 6.95 -3.46 -16.26
CA CYS A 24 7.58 -4.01 -17.46
C CYS A 24 8.97 -4.62 -17.18
N LYS A 25 9.66 -4.18 -16.12
CA LYS A 25 10.94 -4.72 -15.66
C LYS A 25 10.80 -5.98 -14.79
N TYR A 26 9.63 -6.61 -14.74
CA TYR A 26 9.41 -7.81 -13.92
C TYR A 26 10.36 -8.96 -14.28
N ASN A 27 10.62 -9.16 -15.58
CA ASN A 27 11.50 -10.23 -16.06
C ASN A 27 12.97 -10.05 -15.67
N ILE A 28 13.36 -8.87 -15.19
CA ILE A 28 14.71 -8.56 -14.66
C ILE A 28 14.69 -8.31 -13.14
N GLY A 29 13.64 -8.79 -12.45
CA GLY A 29 13.57 -8.81 -10.99
C GLY A 29 12.73 -7.71 -10.34
N CYS A 30 12.07 -6.83 -11.10
CA CYS A 30 11.21 -5.79 -10.52
C CYS A 30 9.89 -6.38 -9.99
N THR A 31 9.66 -6.32 -8.67
CA THR A 31 8.45 -6.88 -8.04
C THR A 31 7.27 -5.91 -7.96
N ALA A 32 7.41 -4.70 -8.50
CA ALA A 32 6.37 -3.66 -8.44
C ALA A 32 5.09 -4.11 -9.15
N CYS A 33 3.95 -3.95 -8.47
CA CYS A 33 2.62 -4.32 -8.96
C CYS A 33 1.63 -3.19 -8.70
N LEU A 34 0.71 -2.98 -9.64
CA LEU A 34 -0.47 -2.14 -9.44
C LEU A 34 -1.72 -3.00 -9.40
N TYR A 35 -2.78 -2.51 -8.77
CA TYR A 35 -4.10 -3.12 -8.86
C TYR A 35 -5.12 -2.03 -9.14
N THR A 36 -5.95 -2.17 -10.15
CA THR A 36 -7.12 -1.30 -10.33
C THR A 36 -8.35 -2.01 -9.79
N LEU A 37 -9.26 -1.30 -9.12
CA LEU A 37 -10.61 -1.81 -8.91
C LEU A 37 -11.33 -1.77 -10.26
N LEU A 38 -12.25 -2.70 -10.52
CA LEU A 38 -12.99 -2.74 -11.79
C LEU A 38 -13.97 -1.57 -11.97
N ASP A 39 -14.21 -0.78 -10.91
CA ASP A 39 -14.91 0.51 -10.97
C ASP A 39 -13.89 1.65 -11.21
N ASP A 40 -13.41 1.75 -12.46
CA ASP A 40 -12.70 2.83 -13.19
C ASP A 40 -11.78 3.88 -12.51
N SER A 41 -11.48 3.77 -11.22
CA SER A 41 -10.45 4.56 -10.56
C SER A 41 -9.22 3.66 -10.35
N ALA A 42 -8.15 3.96 -11.08
CA ALA A 42 -6.85 3.31 -10.90
C ALA A 42 -6.28 3.65 -9.51
N VAL A 43 -6.71 2.94 -8.46
CA VAL A 43 -6.11 3.11 -7.12
C VAL A 43 -4.76 2.42 -7.10
N VAL A 44 -3.71 3.19 -7.36
CA VAL A 44 -2.32 2.77 -7.19
C VAL A 44 -2.13 2.21 -5.77
N LEU A 45 -2.05 0.89 -5.63
CA LEU A 45 -1.79 0.21 -4.34
C LEU A 45 -0.33 0.31 -3.94
N ARG A 46 0.24 1.51 -4.04
CA ARG A 46 1.62 1.78 -3.68
C ARG A 46 1.62 2.46 -2.32
N PRO A 47 2.21 1.83 -1.29
CA PRO A 47 2.44 2.54 -0.04
C PRO A 47 3.43 3.67 -0.31
N THR A 48 3.07 4.88 0.07
CA THR A 48 3.98 6.02 0.12
C THR A 48 4.49 6.19 1.54
N PHE A 49 5.72 6.64 1.69
CA PHE A 49 6.36 6.78 2.99
C PHE A 49 6.87 8.21 3.16
N PHE A 50 6.62 8.80 4.32
CA PHE A 50 7.13 10.11 4.67
C PHE A 50 7.45 10.17 6.16
N THR A 51 8.16 11.22 6.55
CA THR A 51 8.49 11.52 7.93
C THR A 51 7.80 12.84 8.29
N THR A 52 7.09 12.90 9.40
CA THR A 52 6.48 14.14 9.89
C THR A 52 7.56 15.10 10.40
N GLU A 53 7.21 16.37 10.60
CA GLU A 53 8.12 17.38 11.16
C GLU A 53 8.69 16.97 12.53
N ILE A 54 7.90 16.25 13.32
CA ILE A 54 8.29 15.70 14.63
C ILE A 54 9.02 14.33 14.53
N GLY A 55 9.40 13.89 13.32
CA GLY A 55 10.22 12.69 13.11
C GLY A 55 9.46 11.36 13.03
N ALA A 56 8.11 11.36 13.08
CA ALA A 56 7.33 10.13 13.01
C ALA A 56 7.32 9.58 11.57
N ARG A 57 7.63 8.28 11.40
CA ARG A 57 7.57 7.61 10.10
C ARG A 57 6.15 7.15 9.80
N ILE A 58 5.57 7.65 8.71
CA ILE A 58 4.20 7.35 8.28
C ILE A 58 4.23 6.62 6.94
N MET A 59 3.33 5.64 6.80
CA MET A 59 2.99 5.01 5.52
C MET A 59 1.57 5.43 5.13
N LYS A 60 1.35 5.91 3.90
CA LYS A 60 0.03 6.20 3.33
C LYS A 60 -0.34 5.10 2.33
N LEU A 61 -1.55 4.55 2.44
CA LEU A 61 -2.06 3.51 1.55
C LEU A 61 -3.59 3.59 1.46
N ARG A 62 -4.14 3.74 0.25
CA ARG A 62 -5.59 3.78 -0.01
C ARG A 62 -6.34 4.85 0.81
N GLY A 63 -5.74 6.02 1.01
CA GLY A 63 -6.34 7.09 1.82
C GLY A 63 -6.23 6.88 3.34
N TYR A 64 -5.59 5.81 3.79
CA TYR A 64 -5.32 5.57 5.21
C TYR A 64 -3.86 5.83 5.55
N CYS A 65 -3.63 6.34 6.75
CA CYS A 65 -2.29 6.52 7.31
C CYS A 65 -1.97 5.41 8.31
N TYR A 66 -0.71 5.01 8.35
CA TYR A 66 -0.22 4.01 9.28
C TYR A 66 1.07 4.49 9.94
N THR A 67 1.19 4.25 11.24
CA THR A 67 2.43 4.46 11.99
C THR A 67 3.25 3.17 12.04
N ARG A 68 4.57 3.33 12.09
CA ARG A 68 5.49 2.21 12.28
C ARG A 68 5.34 1.65 13.69
N HIS A 69 4.87 0.41 13.81
CA HIS A 69 4.68 -0.26 15.09
C HIS A 69 5.89 -1.09 15.50
N SER A 70 6.43 -1.90 14.59
CA SER A 70 7.63 -2.70 14.88
C SER A 70 8.44 -3.01 13.63
N VAL A 71 9.74 -3.27 13.84
CA VAL A 71 10.68 -3.68 12.79
C VAL A 71 11.34 -4.97 13.25
N CYS A 72 11.32 -6.01 12.41
CA CYS A 72 12.00 -7.27 12.65
C CYS A 72 12.73 -7.68 11.37
N SER A 73 14.07 -7.60 11.40
CA SER A 73 14.91 -7.73 10.21
C SER A 73 14.44 -6.76 9.12
N SER A 74 14.07 -7.26 7.94
CA SER A 74 13.55 -6.47 6.82
C SER A 74 12.04 -6.23 6.86
N ARG A 75 11.31 -6.84 7.81
CA ARG A 75 9.86 -6.71 7.96
C ARG A 75 9.48 -5.54 8.84
N VAL A 76 8.59 -4.69 8.36
CA VAL A 76 8.04 -3.56 9.11
C VAL A 76 6.53 -3.75 9.27
N LYS A 77 6.06 -3.76 10.51
CA LYS A 77 4.63 -3.78 10.85
C LYS A 77 4.13 -2.35 11.01
N TRP A 78 3.05 -2.03 10.30
CA TRP A 78 2.39 -0.73 10.28
C TRP A 78 0.98 -0.89 10.84
N LEU A 79 0.56 -0.02 11.74
CA LEU A 79 -0.79 0.02 12.31
C LEU A 79 -1.50 1.29 11.85
N CYS A 80 -2.82 1.20 11.65
CA CYS A 80 -3.62 2.39 11.38
C CYS A 80 -3.36 3.48 12.44
N VAL A 81 -3.22 4.74 12.02
CA VAL A 81 -3.09 5.86 12.98
C VAL A 81 -4.32 6.00 13.87
N GLU A 82 -5.48 5.59 13.37
CA GLU A 82 -6.78 5.63 14.06
C GLU A 82 -7.04 4.36 14.90
N ASN A 83 -6.00 3.58 15.16
CA ASN A 83 -6.04 2.41 16.05
C ASN A 83 -6.73 2.71 17.38
N ARG A 84 -6.37 3.83 18.01
CA ARG A 84 -6.88 4.19 19.33
C ARG A 84 -8.18 4.98 19.29
N THR A 85 -8.39 5.75 18.22
CA THR A 85 -9.53 6.66 18.08
C THR A 85 -10.76 5.99 17.50
N ASN A 86 -10.59 5.02 16.61
CA ASN A 86 -11.66 4.29 15.91
C ASN A 86 -11.62 2.78 16.16
N ASP A 87 -10.93 2.34 17.21
CA ASP A 87 -10.69 0.92 17.53
C ASP A 87 -10.24 0.11 16.30
N CYS A 88 -9.38 0.74 15.48
CA CYS A 88 -9.01 0.20 14.18
C CYS A 88 -7.81 -0.74 14.27
N HIS A 89 -8.04 -2.02 14.02
CA HIS A 89 -6.98 -3.03 14.03
C HIS A 89 -6.37 -3.29 12.65
N ALA A 90 -6.49 -2.35 11.69
CA ALA A 90 -5.89 -2.53 10.38
C ALA A 90 -4.35 -2.54 10.46
N ILE A 91 -3.76 -3.57 9.86
CA ILE A 91 -2.32 -3.83 9.85
C ILE A 91 -1.84 -4.00 8.41
N VAL A 92 -0.67 -3.45 8.12
CA VAL A 92 0.09 -3.74 6.90
C VAL A 92 1.49 -4.16 7.29
N VAL A 93 2.02 -5.18 6.64
CA VAL A 93 3.44 -5.56 6.79
C VAL A 93 4.16 -5.28 5.48
N THR A 94 5.31 -4.62 5.54
CA THR A 94 6.16 -4.36 4.38
C THR A 94 7.54 -4.99 4.53
N ILE A 95 8.17 -5.29 3.39
CA ILE A 95 9.61 -5.54 3.26
C ILE A 95 10.16 -4.48 2.29
N GLY A 96 10.95 -3.55 2.81
CA GLY A 96 11.29 -2.33 2.08
C GLY A 96 10.03 -1.58 1.65
N TYR A 97 9.87 -1.38 0.33
CA TYR A 97 8.71 -0.71 -0.28
C TYR A 97 7.58 -1.68 -0.70
N THR A 98 7.73 -2.98 -0.44
CA THR A 98 6.78 -4.01 -0.89
C THR A 98 5.86 -4.41 0.26
N MET A 99 4.55 -4.44 0.03
CA MET A 99 3.59 -5.03 0.98
C MET A 99 3.60 -6.55 0.89
N VAL A 100 3.72 -7.23 2.03
CA VAL A 100 3.78 -8.70 2.13
C VAL A 100 2.61 -9.30 2.90
N ASP A 101 1.92 -8.53 3.76
CA ASP A 101 0.67 -8.93 4.40
C ASP A 101 -0.36 -7.80 4.33
N ARG A 102 -1.64 -8.16 4.18
CA ARG A 102 -2.78 -7.26 3.98
C ARG A 102 -3.93 -7.60 4.95
N GLN A 103 -3.64 -7.65 6.25
CA GLN A 103 -4.68 -7.57 7.28
C GLN A 103 -5.23 -6.13 7.38
N ASN A 104 -5.65 -5.60 6.24
CA ASN A 104 -5.93 -4.20 6.03
C ASN A 104 -7.44 -3.97 5.95
N LYS A 105 -8.14 -4.31 7.03
CA LYS A 105 -9.57 -4.08 7.22
C LYS A 105 -9.74 -2.94 8.22
N HIS A 106 -10.36 -1.85 7.77
CA HIS A 106 -10.65 -0.68 8.60
C HIS A 106 -12.09 -0.73 9.10
N THR A 107 -12.29 -0.22 10.30
CA THR A 107 -13.60 -0.01 10.95
C THR A 107 -14.18 1.37 10.67
N HIS A 108 -13.48 2.19 9.89
CA HIS A 108 -13.80 3.58 9.61
C HIS A 108 -13.50 3.94 8.14
N PRO A 109 -14.14 4.98 7.59
CA PRO A 109 -13.79 5.50 6.28
C PRO A 109 -12.39 6.14 6.28
N PRO A 110 -11.77 6.30 5.09
CA PRO A 110 -10.47 6.97 4.99
C PRO A 110 -10.60 8.45 5.36
N ASN A 111 -9.75 8.92 6.28
CA ASN A 111 -9.60 10.35 6.54
C ASN A 111 -8.68 10.97 5.48
N LEU A 112 -9.29 11.70 4.54
CA LEU A 112 -8.60 12.49 3.52
C LEU A 112 -7.95 13.72 4.18
N THR A 113 -6.81 13.52 4.85
CA THR A 113 -5.95 14.58 5.38
C THR A 113 -4.62 14.66 4.64
#